data_AF-Q4RU22-F1
#
_entry.id   AF-Q4RU22-F1
#
_cell.length_a   1.000
_cell.length_b   1.000
_cell.length_c   1.000
_cell.angle_alpha   90.00
_cell.angle_beta   90.00
_cell.angle_gamma   90.00
#
_symmetry.space_group_name_H-M   'P 1'
#
loop_
_entity.id
_entity.type
_entity.pdbx_description
1 polymer ?
#
loop_
_entity_poly.entity_id
_entity_poly.type
_entity_poly.pdbx_seq_one_letter_code
_entity_poly.pdbx_strand_id
1 'polypeptide(L)'
;RSFRFSAAAVVSSAPAPVQPYLRLMRLDKPIGTWLLYLPCTWSIALASDPGCLPHLGMLSLFGTGAVLMRGAGCTINDLWDQDFDKKVARTATRPLASGELSGMQALVFLGGQLSLALGVLLCLNYYSIALGAASLCLVFTYPLMKRITYWPQLVLGLTFNWGALLGWSAIKGSCDWSVCLPLYFSGVMWTLIYDTIYAHQDKEDDIKVGVKSTALRFQGQTKAWLSGFAVAMMSGLTAAGINAEQTLPYYDYAINGGHSPGLSDLHVGHQQTRGLLAEICLQPKPGPFATFRHCCWEFMEGKERQFAAE
;
A
#
# COMPACT_ATOMS: atom_id res chain seq x y z
N ARG A 1 19.01 11.91 24.01
CA ARG A 1 17.88 12.26 23.11
C ARG A 1 17.85 11.22 22.00
N SER A 2 16.92 10.25 22.02
CA SER A 2 16.79 9.32 20.88
C SER A 2 16.13 10.08 19.73
N PHE A 3 16.83 10.26 18.62
CA PHE A 3 16.22 10.74 17.37
C PHE A 3 15.22 9.69 16.90
N ARG A 4 13.93 9.88 17.20
CA ARG A 4 12.86 9.12 16.55
C ARG A 4 12.58 9.79 15.20
N PHE A 5 13.17 9.25 14.14
CA PHE A 5 12.79 9.58 12.76
C PHE A 5 11.37 9.03 12.50
N SER A 6 10.35 9.87 12.69
CA SER A 6 8.97 9.59 12.26
C SER A 6 8.66 10.44 11.03
N ALA A 7 7.88 9.92 10.10
CA ALA A 7 7.46 10.67 8.91
C ALA A 7 6.73 11.98 9.27
N ALA A 8 5.90 11.95 10.34
CA ALA A 8 5.29 13.16 10.90
C ALA A 8 6.33 14.14 11.46
N ALA A 9 7.41 13.65 12.08
CA ALA A 9 8.50 14.51 12.55
C ALA A 9 9.19 15.23 11.38
N VAL A 10 9.43 14.51 10.27
CA VAL A 10 9.97 15.09 9.03
C VAL A 10 9.05 16.19 8.51
N VAL A 11 7.74 15.92 8.42
CA VAL A 11 6.76 16.93 7.99
C VAL A 11 6.73 18.14 8.92
N SER A 12 6.76 17.93 10.24
CA SER A 12 6.77 19.02 11.23
C SER A 12 8.05 19.86 11.20
N SER A 13 9.17 19.28 10.72
CA SER A 13 10.45 19.98 10.56
C SER A 13 10.56 20.80 9.26
N ALA A 14 9.64 20.61 8.31
CA ALA A 14 9.62 21.37 7.06
C ALA A 14 9.20 22.83 7.30
N PRO A 15 9.52 23.77 6.39
CA PRO A 15 9.09 25.16 6.51
C PRO A 15 7.57 25.28 6.66
N ALA A 16 7.10 26.14 7.58
CA ALA A 16 5.68 26.28 7.91
C ALA A 16 4.73 26.43 6.70
N PRO A 17 5.08 27.17 5.61
CA PRO A 17 4.22 27.27 4.44
C PRO A 17 4.05 25.96 3.65
N VAL A 18 4.98 25.02 3.78
CA VAL A 18 5.03 23.76 3.03
C VAL A 18 4.31 22.64 3.78
N GLN A 19 4.26 22.70 5.11
CA GLN A 19 3.66 21.65 5.95
C GLN A 19 2.21 21.29 5.56
N PRO A 20 1.30 22.25 5.26
CA PRO A 20 -0.06 21.91 4.85
C PRO A 20 -0.10 21.07 3.56
N TYR A 21 0.79 21.33 2.60
CA TYR A 21 0.88 20.55 1.36
C TYR A 21 1.40 19.13 1.62
N LEU A 22 2.40 18.97 2.48
CA LEU A 22 2.93 17.65 2.87
C LEU A 22 1.88 16.81 3.61
N ARG A 23 1.09 17.44 4.49
CA ARG A 23 -0.04 16.79 5.19
C ARG A 23 -1.18 16.45 4.24
N LEU A 24 -1.44 17.30 3.24
CA LEU A 24 -2.46 17.06 2.21
C LEU A 24 -2.14 15.80 1.39
N MET A 25 -0.86 15.62 1.00
CA MET A 25 -0.42 14.42 0.30
C MET A 25 -0.11 13.21 1.21
N ARG A 26 -0.41 13.31 2.51
CA ARG A 26 -0.21 12.26 3.53
C ARG A 26 1.24 11.79 3.68
N LEU A 27 2.23 12.68 3.49
CA LEU A 27 3.63 12.34 3.77
C LEU A 27 3.88 12.08 5.25
N ASP A 28 3.06 12.64 6.14
CA ASP A 28 3.06 12.31 7.56
C ASP A 28 2.63 10.85 7.79
N LYS A 29 1.77 10.29 6.94
CA LYS A 29 1.18 8.94 7.08
C LYS A 29 1.52 8.04 5.87
N PRO A 30 2.79 7.62 5.69
CA PRO A 30 3.32 7.10 4.42
C PRO A 30 2.87 5.68 4.04
N ILE A 31 2.10 4.98 4.88
CA ILE A 31 1.68 3.58 4.63
C ILE A 31 1.00 3.43 3.27
N GLY A 32 0.15 4.38 2.88
CA GLY A 32 -0.51 4.33 1.57
C GLY A 32 0.47 4.42 0.39
N THR A 33 1.59 5.11 0.56
CA THR A 33 2.65 5.20 -0.44
C THR A 33 3.43 3.90 -0.51
N TRP A 34 3.77 3.30 0.63
CA TRP A 34 4.44 2.00 0.68
C TRP A 34 3.59 0.89 0.04
N LEU A 35 2.29 0.88 0.30
CA LEU A 35 1.36 -0.06 -0.33
C LEU A 35 1.33 0.04 -1.86
N LEU A 36 1.49 1.24 -2.41
CA LEU A 36 1.58 1.45 -3.86
C LEU A 36 2.96 1.11 -4.42
N TYR A 37 4.02 1.33 -3.62
CA TYR A 37 5.40 1.15 -4.04
C TYR A 37 5.87 -0.30 -4.00
N LEU A 38 5.48 -1.08 -2.98
CA LEU A 38 5.98 -2.44 -2.77
C LEU A 38 5.74 -3.38 -3.97
N PRO A 39 4.55 -3.44 -4.59
CA PRO A 39 4.33 -4.28 -5.76
C PRO A 39 5.28 -3.94 -6.91
N CYS A 40 5.63 -2.66 -7.07
CA CYS A 40 6.64 -2.21 -8.03
C CYS A 40 8.01 -2.79 -7.69
N THR A 41 8.43 -2.71 -6.43
CA THR A 41 9.74 -3.19 -5.98
C THR A 41 9.90 -4.70 -6.14
N TRP A 42 8.86 -5.47 -5.81
CA TRP A 42 8.87 -6.94 -5.98
C TRP A 42 9.06 -7.32 -7.44
N SER A 43 8.34 -6.63 -8.31
CA SER A 43 8.37 -6.85 -9.75
C SER A 43 9.70 -6.42 -10.38
N ILE A 44 10.25 -5.26 -9.99
CA ILE A 44 11.57 -4.80 -10.43
C ILE A 44 12.66 -5.78 -9.97
N ALA A 45 12.58 -6.29 -8.73
CA ALA A 45 13.52 -7.25 -8.21
C ALA A 45 13.45 -8.59 -8.95
N LEU A 46 12.25 -9.12 -9.19
CA LEU A 46 12.05 -10.36 -9.96
C LEU A 46 12.48 -10.23 -11.43
N ALA A 47 12.33 -9.03 -12.01
CA ALA A 47 12.76 -8.75 -13.37
C ALA A 47 14.27 -8.48 -13.48
N SER A 48 15.01 -8.39 -12.37
CA SER A 48 16.44 -8.13 -12.41
C SER A 48 17.21 -9.35 -12.89
N ASP A 49 18.34 -9.14 -13.57
CA ASP A 49 19.13 -10.24 -14.08
C ASP A 49 19.70 -11.10 -12.94
N PRO A 50 19.88 -12.42 -13.14
CA PRO A 50 20.37 -13.32 -12.09
C PRO A 50 21.70 -12.83 -11.50
N GLY A 51 21.77 -12.74 -10.17
CA GLY A 51 22.96 -12.27 -9.44
C GLY A 51 23.12 -10.76 -9.35
N CYS A 52 22.22 -9.98 -9.96
CA CYS A 52 22.24 -8.52 -9.89
C CYS A 52 21.26 -7.99 -8.83
N LEU A 53 21.63 -6.87 -8.20
CA LEU A 53 20.69 -6.12 -7.36
C LEU A 53 19.67 -5.36 -8.22
N PRO A 54 18.48 -5.06 -7.68
CA PRO A 54 17.46 -4.30 -8.40
C PRO A 54 17.96 -2.91 -8.81
N HIS A 55 17.60 -2.48 -10.03
CA HIS A 55 18.06 -1.22 -10.59
C HIS A 55 17.64 -0.02 -9.73
N LEU A 56 18.60 0.58 -9.00
CA LEU A 56 18.34 1.67 -8.03
C LEU A 56 17.67 2.90 -8.65
N GLY A 57 18.00 3.24 -9.90
CA GLY A 57 17.34 4.33 -10.61
C GLY A 57 15.85 4.03 -10.86
N MET A 58 15.49 2.76 -11.09
CA MET A 58 14.10 2.38 -11.35
C MET A 58 13.30 2.32 -10.06
N LEU A 59 13.90 1.78 -8.99
CA LEU A 59 13.35 1.88 -7.63
C LEU A 59 13.09 3.34 -7.24
N SER A 60 14.04 4.25 -7.52
CA SER A 60 13.89 5.68 -7.20
C SER A 60 12.79 6.36 -8.01
N LEU A 61 12.70 6.06 -9.31
CA LEU A 61 11.62 6.57 -10.18
C LEU A 61 10.24 6.09 -9.70
N PHE A 62 10.09 4.79 -9.45
CA PHE A 62 8.83 4.23 -8.95
C PHE A 62 8.49 4.71 -7.53
N GLY A 63 9.48 4.91 -6.67
CA GLY A 63 9.28 5.49 -5.34
C GLY A 63 8.76 6.93 -5.43
N THR A 64 9.37 7.74 -6.31
CA THR A 64 8.92 9.11 -6.59
C THR A 64 7.51 9.11 -7.18
N GLY A 65 7.24 8.26 -8.17
CA GLY A 65 5.91 8.08 -8.75
C GLY A 65 4.86 7.67 -7.71
N ALA A 66 5.19 6.74 -6.80
CA ALA A 66 4.28 6.31 -5.75
C ALA A 66 3.96 7.44 -4.76
N VAL A 67 4.95 8.25 -4.37
CA VAL A 67 4.75 9.44 -3.52
C VAL A 67 3.81 10.44 -4.21
N LEU A 68 4.07 10.75 -5.48
CA LEU A 68 3.29 11.72 -6.24
C LEU A 68 1.85 11.25 -6.51
N MET A 69 1.68 10.02 -6.97
CA MET A 69 0.36 9.47 -7.31
C MET A 69 -0.49 9.20 -6.07
N ARG A 70 0.10 8.70 -4.97
CA ARG A 70 -0.62 8.59 -3.70
C ARG A 70 -1.02 9.96 -3.18
N GLY A 71 -0.11 10.94 -3.30
CA GLY A 71 -0.36 12.32 -2.94
C GLY A 71 -1.52 12.92 -3.72
N ALA A 72 -1.51 12.79 -5.04
CA ALA A 72 -2.57 13.26 -5.92
C ALA A 72 -3.93 12.64 -5.57
N GLY A 73 -3.98 11.33 -5.33
CA GLY A 73 -5.20 10.66 -4.89
C GLY A 73 -5.73 11.19 -3.55
N CYS A 74 -4.84 11.50 -2.60
CA CYS A 74 -5.24 12.11 -1.33
C CYS A 74 -5.74 13.55 -1.50
N THR A 75 -5.10 14.34 -2.37
CA THR A 75 -5.55 15.70 -2.71
C THR A 75 -6.94 15.69 -3.35
N ILE A 76 -7.20 14.76 -4.30
CA ILE A 76 -8.52 14.61 -4.94
C ILE A 76 -9.59 14.23 -3.91
N ASN A 77 -9.29 13.28 -3.03
CA ASN A 77 -10.24 12.87 -1.99
C ASN A 77 -10.58 14.05 -1.05
N ASP A 78 -9.58 14.76 -0.53
CA ASP A 78 -9.81 15.90 0.36
C ASP A 78 -10.53 17.07 -0.36
N LEU A 79 -10.36 17.23 -1.69
CA LEU A 79 -11.12 18.20 -2.51
C LEU A 79 -12.60 17.83 -2.64
N TRP A 80 -12.93 16.54 -2.82
CA TRP A 80 -14.31 16.08 -2.93
C TRP A 80 -15.03 15.99 -1.59
N ASP A 81 -14.31 15.62 -0.54
CA ASP A 81 -14.88 15.36 0.78
C ASP A 81 -14.80 16.57 1.71
N GLN A 82 -14.33 17.75 1.23
CA GLN A 82 -14.03 18.93 2.05
C GLN A 82 -15.14 19.30 3.05
N ASP A 83 -16.40 19.32 2.62
CA ASP A 83 -17.53 19.71 3.49
C ASP A 83 -17.98 18.60 4.44
N PHE A 84 -17.73 17.34 4.09
CA PHE A 84 -17.96 16.20 4.97
C PHE A 84 -16.86 16.10 6.02
N ASP A 85 -15.60 16.28 5.62
CA ASP A 85 -14.43 16.19 6.48
C ASP A 85 -14.48 17.23 7.61
N LYS A 86 -15.05 18.42 7.37
CA LYS A 86 -15.31 19.46 8.39
C LYS A 86 -16.21 18.98 9.53
N LYS A 87 -17.12 18.04 9.26
CA LYS A 87 -18.15 17.58 10.21
C LYS A 87 -17.70 16.37 11.03
N VAL A 88 -16.55 15.78 10.69
CA VAL A 88 -16.05 14.55 11.31
C VAL A 88 -14.77 14.86 12.09
N ALA A 89 -14.78 14.63 13.41
CA ALA A 89 -13.68 15.01 14.31
C ALA A 89 -12.30 14.51 13.84
N ARG A 90 -12.23 13.29 13.31
CA ARG A 90 -10.98 12.68 12.80
C ARG A 90 -10.37 13.43 11.60
N THR A 91 -11.20 14.07 10.79
CA THR A 91 -10.81 14.66 9.49
C THR A 91 -10.95 16.17 9.46
N ALA A 92 -11.54 16.77 10.49
CA ALA A 92 -11.73 18.21 10.62
C ALA A 92 -10.41 18.99 10.60
N THR A 93 -9.30 18.35 10.99
CA THR A 93 -7.95 18.95 11.01
C THR A 93 -7.20 18.83 9.67
N ARG A 94 -7.81 18.23 8.64
CA ARG A 94 -7.19 18.15 7.30
C ARG A 94 -7.00 19.55 6.72
N PRO A 95 -5.90 19.84 5.99
CA PRO A 95 -5.60 21.18 5.50
C PRO A 95 -6.71 21.88 4.71
N LEU A 96 -7.47 21.14 3.89
CA LEU A 96 -8.61 21.69 3.14
C LEU A 96 -9.87 21.85 3.98
N ALA A 97 -10.10 20.96 4.96
CA ALA A 97 -11.25 21.01 5.84
C ALA A 97 -11.12 22.14 6.86
N SER A 98 -9.92 22.31 7.45
CA SER A 98 -9.62 23.37 8.42
C SER A 98 -9.42 24.75 7.80
N GLY A 99 -9.33 24.84 6.46
CA GLY A 99 -9.13 26.09 5.74
C GLY A 99 -7.68 26.60 5.71
N GLU A 100 -6.71 25.79 6.15
CA GLU A 100 -5.29 26.11 6.01
C GLU A 100 -4.85 26.23 4.55
N LEU A 101 -5.49 25.47 3.65
CA LEU A 101 -5.33 25.58 2.21
C LEU A 101 -6.66 25.89 1.55
N SER A 102 -6.63 26.80 0.57
CA SER A 102 -7.75 27.04 -0.34
C SER A 102 -7.90 25.93 -1.37
N GLY A 103 -9.12 25.74 -1.89
CA GLY A 103 -9.38 24.79 -2.98
C GLY A 103 -8.53 25.06 -4.23
N MET A 104 -8.27 26.33 -4.56
CA MET A 104 -7.41 26.70 -5.69
C MET A 104 -5.95 26.30 -5.47
N GLN A 105 -5.40 26.52 -4.26
CA GLN A 105 -4.05 26.07 -3.93
C GLN A 105 -3.92 24.55 -4.02
N ALA A 106 -4.91 23.80 -3.53
CA ALA A 106 -4.94 22.35 -3.66
C ALA A 106 -5.04 21.90 -5.12
N LEU A 107 -5.82 22.60 -5.96
CA LEU A 107 -5.94 22.29 -7.39
C LEU A 107 -4.62 22.53 -8.15
N VAL A 108 -3.94 23.65 -7.88
CA VAL A 108 -2.61 23.94 -8.46
C VAL A 108 -1.60 22.89 -8.01
N PHE A 109 -1.62 22.51 -6.72
CA PHE A 109 -0.76 21.47 -6.19
C PHE A 109 -1.03 20.11 -6.83
N LEU A 110 -2.30 19.74 -7.00
CA LEU A 110 -2.72 18.54 -7.73
C LEU A 110 -2.20 18.54 -9.17
N GLY A 111 -2.32 19.67 -9.88
CA GLY A 111 -1.76 19.84 -11.22
C GLY A 111 -0.25 19.60 -11.27
N GLY A 112 0.48 20.11 -10.27
CA GLY A 112 1.92 19.86 -10.10
C GLY A 112 2.24 18.38 -9.84
N GLN A 113 1.51 17.74 -8.92
CA GLN A 113 1.68 16.32 -8.60
C GLN A 113 1.47 15.43 -9.83
N LEU A 114 0.39 15.66 -10.58
CA LEU A 114 0.05 14.90 -11.78
C LEU A 114 1.04 15.16 -12.93
N SER A 115 1.49 16.41 -13.10
CA SER A 115 2.49 16.75 -14.13
C SER A 115 3.84 16.09 -13.85
N LEU A 116 4.30 16.10 -12.59
CA LEU A 116 5.53 15.42 -12.18
C LEU A 116 5.39 13.90 -12.31
N ALA A 117 4.24 13.33 -11.92
CA ALA A 117 3.99 11.90 -12.07
C ALA A 117 3.96 11.47 -13.55
N LEU A 118 3.39 12.29 -14.43
CA LEU A 118 3.47 12.10 -15.87
C LEU A 118 4.92 12.17 -16.36
N GLY A 119 5.71 13.13 -15.87
CA GLY A 119 7.15 13.20 -16.17
C GLY A 119 7.89 11.91 -15.81
N VAL A 120 7.63 11.35 -14.62
CA VAL A 120 8.18 10.05 -14.21
C VAL A 120 7.73 8.93 -15.15
N LEU A 121 6.46 8.89 -15.53
CA LEU A 121 5.93 7.87 -16.45
C LEU A 121 6.62 7.96 -17.83
N LEU A 122 6.84 9.17 -18.35
CA LEU A 122 7.49 9.41 -19.63
C LEU A 122 8.98 9.08 -19.63
N CYS A 123 9.60 8.90 -18.47
CA CYS A 123 10.97 8.37 -18.36
C CYS A 123 11.04 6.84 -18.55
N LEU A 124 9.90 6.14 -18.63
CA LEU A 124 9.85 4.69 -18.87
C LEU A 124 9.81 4.35 -20.36
N ASN A 125 9.95 3.07 -20.69
CA ASN A 125 9.77 2.59 -22.06
C ASN A 125 8.31 2.69 -22.54
N TYR A 126 8.11 2.71 -23.86
CA TYR A 126 6.78 2.88 -24.48
C TYR A 126 5.74 1.87 -24.01
N TYR A 127 6.14 0.60 -23.82
CA TYR A 127 5.23 -0.43 -23.32
C TYR A 127 4.73 -0.07 -21.91
N SER A 128 5.64 0.35 -21.04
CA SER A 128 5.32 0.77 -19.67
C SER A 128 4.51 2.06 -19.64
N ILE A 129 4.74 3.01 -20.55
CA ILE A 129 3.90 4.21 -20.69
C ILE A 129 2.46 3.81 -21.01
N ALA A 130 2.27 2.94 -22.02
CA ALA A 130 0.94 2.48 -22.41
C ALA A 130 0.25 1.68 -21.29
N LEU A 131 0.99 0.78 -20.64
CA LEU A 131 0.48 -0.02 -19.52
C LEU A 131 0.15 0.85 -18.30
N GLY A 132 0.95 1.88 -18.03
CA GLY A 132 0.71 2.85 -16.97
C GLY A 132 -0.53 3.70 -17.26
N ALA A 133 -0.70 4.16 -18.50
CA ALA A 133 -1.90 4.87 -18.91
C ALA A 133 -3.17 4.01 -18.79
N ALA A 134 -3.09 2.71 -19.12
CA ALA A 134 -4.20 1.76 -18.96
C ALA A 134 -4.69 1.62 -17.50
N SER A 135 -3.80 1.84 -16.52
CA SER A 135 -4.17 1.82 -15.10
C SER A 135 -5.18 2.89 -14.71
N LEU A 136 -5.24 4.00 -15.46
CA LEU A 136 -6.15 5.12 -15.17
C LEU A 136 -7.62 4.67 -15.23
N CYS A 137 -7.95 3.69 -16.08
CA CYS A 137 -9.29 3.09 -16.11
C CYS A 137 -9.69 2.56 -14.73
N LEU A 138 -8.80 1.86 -14.02
CA LEU A 138 -9.08 1.36 -12.67
C LEU A 138 -9.12 2.50 -11.63
N VAL A 139 -8.21 3.46 -11.74
CA VAL A 139 -8.14 4.63 -10.83
C VAL A 139 -9.45 5.43 -10.87
N PHE A 140 -9.98 5.70 -12.06
CA PHE A 140 -11.25 6.42 -12.22
C PHE A 140 -12.46 5.60 -11.76
N THR A 141 -12.42 4.28 -11.96
CA THR A 141 -13.55 3.40 -11.64
C THR A 141 -13.66 3.14 -10.13
N TYR A 142 -12.53 3.08 -9.41
CA TYR A 142 -12.48 2.69 -7.99
C TYR A 142 -13.41 3.50 -7.05
N PRO A 143 -13.45 4.85 -7.08
CA PRO A 143 -14.34 5.63 -6.21
C PRO A 143 -15.82 5.25 -6.37
N LEU A 144 -16.25 4.88 -7.58
CA LEU A 144 -17.62 4.46 -7.86
C LEU A 144 -17.93 3.08 -7.26
N MET A 145 -16.94 2.20 -7.17
CA MET A 145 -17.11 0.83 -6.69
C MET A 145 -17.57 0.76 -5.23
N LYS A 146 -17.13 1.71 -4.40
CA LYS A 146 -17.58 1.83 -3.01
C LYS A 146 -19.10 2.01 -2.88
N ARG A 147 -19.74 2.57 -3.91
CA ARG A 147 -21.19 2.85 -3.91
C ARG A 147 -22.01 1.72 -4.53
N ILE A 148 -21.42 0.92 -5.42
CA ILE A 148 -22.17 -0.09 -6.18
C ILE A 148 -21.96 -1.53 -5.69
N THR A 149 -20.79 -1.87 -5.13
CA THR A 149 -20.44 -3.26 -4.80
C THR A 149 -20.04 -3.43 -3.33
N TYR A 150 -20.19 -4.65 -2.81
CA TYR A 150 -19.64 -5.06 -1.51
C TYR A 150 -18.16 -5.46 -1.60
N TRP A 151 -17.53 -5.35 -2.78
CA TRP A 151 -16.13 -5.70 -3.03
C TRP A 151 -15.26 -4.52 -3.48
N PRO A 152 -15.37 -3.30 -2.90
CA PRO A 152 -14.48 -2.21 -3.27
C PRO A 152 -12.99 -2.55 -3.02
N GLN A 153 -12.71 -3.44 -2.06
CA GLN A 153 -11.37 -3.93 -1.75
C GLN A 153 -10.73 -4.69 -2.92
N LEU A 154 -11.52 -5.40 -3.72
CA LEU A 154 -11.00 -6.11 -4.90
C LEU A 154 -10.51 -5.09 -5.93
N VAL A 155 -11.30 -4.06 -6.21
CA VAL A 155 -10.94 -3.02 -7.18
C VAL A 155 -9.78 -2.17 -6.66
N LEU A 156 -9.73 -1.90 -5.35
CA LEU A 156 -8.56 -1.29 -4.73
C LEU A 156 -7.29 -2.14 -4.95
N GLY A 157 -7.40 -3.45 -4.73
CA GLY A 157 -6.31 -4.40 -4.96
C GLY A 157 -5.82 -4.37 -6.41
N LEU A 158 -6.74 -4.36 -7.37
CA LEU A 158 -6.38 -4.23 -8.79
C LEU A 158 -5.62 -2.92 -9.05
N THR A 159 -6.09 -1.80 -8.50
CA THR A 159 -5.43 -0.50 -8.69
C THR A 159 -4.06 -0.43 -8.03
N PHE A 160 -3.92 -0.87 -6.77
CA PHE A 160 -2.68 -0.69 -6.00
C PHE A 160 -1.57 -1.64 -6.44
N ASN A 161 -1.94 -2.83 -6.91
CA ASN A 161 -0.96 -3.81 -7.35
C ASN A 161 -0.58 -3.67 -8.81
N TRP A 162 -1.12 -2.70 -9.56
CA TRP A 162 -0.77 -2.48 -10.97
C TRP A 162 0.74 -2.29 -11.18
N GLY A 163 1.43 -1.78 -10.14
CA GLY A 163 2.89 -1.71 -10.06
C GLY A 163 3.61 -3.04 -10.28
N ALA A 164 2.98 -4.17 -9.95
CA ALA A 164 3.53 -5.51 -10.20
C ALA A 164 3.66 -5.83 -11.70
N LEU A 165 2.80 -5.25 -12.54
CA LEU A 165 2.92 -5.38 -14.00
C LEU A 165 3.91 -4.35 -14.54
N LEU A 166 3.79 -3.11 -14.06
CA LEU A 166 4.56 -1.97 -14.55
C LEU A 166 6.05 -2.05 -14.22
N GLY A 167 6.41 -2.59 -13.04
CA GLY A 167 7.80 -2.75 -12.60
C GLY A 167 8.59 -3.69 -13.51
N TRP A 168 8.01 -4.84 -13.87
CA TRP A 168 8.63 -5.82 -14.75
C TRP A 168 8.79 -5.24 -16.15
N SER A 169 7.73 -4.64 -16.70
CA SER A 169 7.80 -4.05 -18.03
C SER A 169 8.79 -2.89 -18.09
N ALA A 170 8.99 -2.15 -17.00
CA ALA A 170 9.98 -1.07 -16.94
C ALA A 170 11.42 -1.58 -17.12
N ILE A 171 11.72 -2.80 -16.64
CA ILE A 171 13.04 -3.43 -16.74
C ILE A 171 13.19 -4.20 -18.06
N LYS A 172 12.22 -5.04 -18.43
CA LYS A 172 12.33 -5.95 -19.58
C LYS A 172 11.75 -5.39 -20.88
N GLY A 173 11.04 -4.26 -20.84
CA GLY A 173 10.40 -3.65 -22.01
C GLY A 173 9.08 -4.30 -22.44
N SER A 174 8.66 -5.38 -21.78
CA SER A 174 7.41 -6.11 -21.99
C SER A 174 7.05 -6.88 -20.72
N CYS A 175 5.81 -7.35 -20.58
CA CYS A 175 5.41 -8.24 -19.50
C CYS A 175 5.59 -9.71 -19.90
N ASP A 176 6.31 -10.48 -19.07
CA ASP A 176 6.15 -11.93 -19.07
C ASP A 176 4.90 -12.27 -18.23
N TRP A 177 3.80 -12.54 -18.91
CA TRP A 177 2.52 -12.80 -18.24
C TRP A 177 2.54 -14.05 -17.36
N SER A 178 3.45 -14.99 -17.59
CA SER A 178 3.59 -16.17 -16.73
C SER A 178 4.10 -15.82 -15.33
N VAL A 179 4.90 -14.76 -15.21
CA VAL A 179 5.42 -14.26 -13.92
C VAL A 179 4.56 -13.10 -13.39
N CYS A 180 4.22 -12.15 -14.26
CA CYS A 180 3.53 -10.93 -13.88
C CYS A 180 2.10 -11.18 -13.38
N LEU A 181 1.33 -12.08 -14.03
CA LEU A 181 -0.06 -12.32 -13.62
C LEU A 181 -0.16 -12.99 -12.24
N PRO A 182 0.60 -14.07 -11.92
CA PRO A 182 0.56 -14.65 -10.59
C PRO A 182 1.05 -13.70 -9.50
N LEU A 183 2.08 -12.88 -9.78
CA LEU A 183 2.56 -11.86 -8.84
C LEU A 183 1.50 -10.79 -8.58
N TYR A 184 0.89 -10.26 -9.65
CA TYR A 184 -0.19 -9.28 -9.55
C TYR A 184 -1.40 -9.84 -8.80
N PHE A 185 -1.84 -11.06 -9.13
CA PHE A 185 -2.90 -11.76 -8.43
C PHE A 185 -2.60 -11.91 -6.94
N SER A 186 -1.38 -12.31 -6.59
CA SER A 186 -0.94 -12.41 -5.20
C SER A 186 -1.07 -11.07 -4.47
N GLY A 187 -0.58 -9.98 -5.08
CA GLY A 187 -0.73 -8.64 -4.53
C GLY A 187 -2.20 -8.24 -4.31
N VAL A 188 -3.09 -8.55 -5.25
CA VAL A 188 -4.54 -8.29 -5.12
C VAL A 188 -5.12 -9.07 -3.94
N MET A 189 -4.76 -10.34 -3.77
CA MET A 189 -5.18 -11.15 -2.61
C MET A 189 -4.64 -10.57 -1.31
N TRP A 190 -3.39 -10.09 -1.29
CA TRP A 190 -2.81 -9.40 -0.14
C TRP A 190 -3.61 -8.14 0.22
N THR A 191 -4.02 -7.34 -0.78
CA THR A 191 -4.93 -6.20 -0.56
C THR A 191 -6.27 -6.61 0.00
N LEU A 192 -6.87 -7.69 -0.49
CA LEU A 192 -8.11 -8.20 0.09
C LEU A 192 -7.93 -8.59 1.55
N ILE A 193 -6.75 -9.08 1.96
CA ILE A 193 -6.47 -9.44 3.35
C ILE A 193 -6.39 -8.19 4.21
N TYR A 194 -5.42 -7.30 3.96
CA TYR A 194 -5.21 -6.16 4.85
C TYR A 194 -6.38 -5.18 4.81
N ASP A 195 -6.98 -4.91 3.64
CA ASP A 195 -8.04 -3.91 3.51
C ASP A 195 -9.37 -4.41 4.07
N THR A 196 -9.61 -5.73 4.02
CA THR A 196 -10.76 -6.33 4.74
C THR A 196 -10.55 -6.24 6.25
N ILE A 197 -9.32 -6.43 6.76
CA ILE A 197 -9.02 -6.24 8.19
C ILE A 197 -9.24 -4.78 8.60
N TYR A 198 -8.77 -3.81 7.80
CA TYR A 198 -9.04 -2.39 8.02
C TYR A 198 -10.54 -2.07 8.00
N ALA A 199 -11.30 -2.62 7.05
CA ALA A 199 -12.74 -2.40 6.96
C ALA A 199 -13.54 -2.93 8.16
N HIS A 200 -12.99 -3.84 8.98
CA HIS A 200 -13.63 -4.23 10.24
C HIS A 200 -13.55 -3.13 11.31
N GLN A 201 -12.55 -2.25 11.23
CA GLN A 201 -12.41 -1.12 12.15
C GLN A 201 -13.41 -0.01 11.84
N ASP A 202 -13.69 0.22 10.55
CA ASP A 202 -14.62 1.25 10.08
C ASP A 202 -16.08 0.76 9.99
N LYS A 203 -16.36 -0.48 10.43
CA LYS A 203 -17.66 -1.16 10.21
C LYS A 203 -18.86 -0.39 10.76
N GLU A 204 -18.75 0.18 11.97
CA GLU A 204 -19.87 0.90 12.59
C GLU A 204 -20.19 2.20 11.84
N ASP A 205 -19.18 2.88 11.31
CA ASP A 205 -19.36 4.12 10.58
C ASP A 205 -19.82 3.86 9.14
N ASP A 206 -19.31 2.80 8.50
CA ASP A 206 -19.76 2.34 7.18
C ASP A 206 -21.27 2.02 7.19
N ILE A 207 -21.78 1.38 8.25
CA ILE A 207 -23.20 1.09 8.41
C ILE A 207 -24.02 2.39 8.48
N LYS A 208 -23.56 3.39 9.25
CA LYS A 208 -24.26 4.67 9.40
C LYS A 208 -24.32 5.46 8.09
N VAL A 209 -23.28 5.36 7.27
CA VAL A 209 -23.17 6.11 5.99
C VAL A 209 -23.68 5.29 4.80
N GLY A 210 -24.04 4.01 5.00
CA GLY A 210 -24.56 3.12 3.96
C GLY A 210 -23.50 2.63 2.95
N VAL A 211 -22.23 2.67 3.34
CA VAL A 211 -21.10 2.19 2.51
C VAL A 211 -21.05 0.67 2.55
N LYS A 212 -20.87 0.04 1.39
CA LYS A 212 -20.79 -1.42 1.25
C LYS A 212 -19.34 -1.88 1.31
N SER A 213 -19.04 -2.92 2.09
CA SER A 213 -17.67 -3.44 2.26
C SER A 213 -17.64 -4.97 2.44
N THR A 214 -16.49 -5.60 2.18
CA THR A 214 -16.30 -7.05 2.39
C THR A 214 -16.52 -7.45 3.84
N ALA A 215 -16.18 -6.59 4.80
CA ALA A 215 -16.43 -6.81 6.22
C ALA A 215 -17.93 -6.95 6.54
N LEU A 216 -18.79 -6.17 5.88
CA LEU A 216 -20.24 -6.30 5.99
C LEU A 216 -20.76 -7.57 5.29
N ARG A 217 -20.13 -7.97 4.19
CA ARG A 217 -20.51 -9.16 3.42
C ARG A 217 -20.13 -10.47 4.12
N PHE A 218 -18.94 -10.53 4.73
CA PHE A 218 -18.42 -11.77 5.32
C PHE A 218 -18.93 -12.06 6.73
N GLN A 219 -19.38 -11.03 7.46
CA GLN A 219 -19.98 -11.17 8.78
C GLN A 219 -19.13 -12.06 9.72
N GLY A 220 -19.63 -13.23 10.14
CA GLY A 220 -18.90 -14.17 11.01
C GLY A 220 -17.88 -15.06 10.29
N GLN A 221 -17.86 -15.08 8.96
CA GLN A 221 -17.00 -15.95 8.15
C GLN A 221 -15.70 -15.29 7.70
N THR A 222 -15.40 -14.07 8.15
CA THR A 222 -14.21 -13.30 7.76
C THR A 222 -12.93 -14.13 7.84
N LYS A 223 -12.74 -14.89 8.93
CA LYS A 223 -11.53 -15.72 9.11
C LYS A 223 -11.35 -16.75 7.99
N ALA A 224 -12.43 -17.41 7.55
CA ALA A 224 -12.35 -18.39 6.47
C ALA A 224 -12.00 -17.75 5.12
N TRP A 225 -12.61 -16.58 4.82
CA TRP A 225 -12.28 -15.81 3.62
C TRP A 225 -10.83 -15.32 3.61
N LEU A 226 -10.37 -14.76 4.73
CA LEU A 226 -8.97 -14.31 4.86
C LEU A 226 -7.98 -15.47 4.70
N SER A 227 -8.29 -16.65 5.27
CA SER A 227 -7.48 -17.85 5.03
C SER A 227 -7.48 -18.28 3.56
N GLY A 228 -8.63 -18.20 2.88
CA GLY A 228 -8.71 -18.48 1.44
C GLY A 228 -7.86 -17.51 0.61
N PHE A 229 -7.91 -16.21 0.90
CA PHE A 229 -7.06 -15.22 0.23
C PHE A 229 -5.58 -15.43 0.55
N ALA A 230 -5.23 -15.82 1.77
CA ALA A 230 -3.86 -16.16 2.13
C ALA A 230 -3.33 -17.34 1.30
N VAL A 231 -4.10 -18.42 1.18
CA VAL A 231 -3.72 -19.58 0.35
C VAL A 231 -3.58 -19.17 -1.12
N ALA A 232 -4.52 -18.38 -1.64
CA ALA A 232 -4.47 -17.87 -3.01
C ALA A 232 -3.23 -16.99 -3.24
N MET A 233 -2.93 -16.07 -2.32
CA MET A 233 -1.73 -15.23 -2.34
C MET A 233 -0.46 -16.08 -2.41
N MET A 234 -0.31 -17.05 -1.51
CA MET A 234 0.85 -17.94 -1.46
C MET A 234 1.00 -18.78 -2.74
N SER A 235 -0.12 -19.24 -3.32
CA SER A 235 -0.11 -19.96 -4.59
C SER A 235 0.40 -19.08 -5.74
N GLY A 236 0.00 -17.81 -5.76
CA GLY A 236 0.44 -16.84 -6.77
C GLY A 236 1.92 -16.49 -6.65
N LEU A 237 2.43 -16.29 -5.42
CA LEU A 237 3.87 -16.08 -5.18
C LEU A 237 4.68 -17.31 -5.60
N THR A 238 4.21 -18.50 -5.24
CA THR A 238 4.91 -19.74 -5.61
C THR A 238 4.97 -19.90 -7.13
N ALA A 239 3.85 -19.69 -7.83
CA ALA A 239 3.80 -19.76 -9.28
C ALA A 239 4.71 -18.70 -9.95
N ALA A 240 4.71 -17.45 -9.45
CA ALA A 240 5.61 -16.41 -9.93
C ALA A 240 7.09 -16.79 -9.74
N GLY A 241 7.44 -17.32 -8.56
CA GLY A 241 8.80 -17.78 -8.26
C GLY A 241 9.26 -18.93 -9.15
N ILE A 242 8.39 -19.92 -9.41
CA ILE A 242 8.70 -21.05 -10.29
C ILE A 242 8.93 -20.55 -11.72
N ASN A 243 8.03 -19.71 -12.23
CA ASN A 243 8.11 -19.18 -13.59
C ASN A 243 9.29 -18.20 -13.78
N ALA A 244 9.74 -17.56 -12.70
CA ALA A 244 10.93 -16.70 -12.69
C ALA A 244 12.21 -17.43 -12.25
N GLU A 245 12.19 -18.77 -12.22
CA GLU A 245 13.33 -19.64 -11.86
C GLU A 245 14.05 -19.24 -10.56
N GLN A 246 13.26 -18.83 -9.56
CA GLN A 246 13.81 -18.31 -8.30
C GLN A 246 14.41 -19.39 -7.41
N THR A 247 15.35 -18.97 -6.56
CA THR A 247 16.09 -19.84 -5.64
C THR A 247 15.44 -19.91 -4.26
N LEU A 248 15.93 -20.81 -3.39
CA LEU A 248 15.39 -21.02 -2.04
C LEU A 248 15.20 -19.76 -1.18
N PRO A 249 16.11 -18.76 -1.20
CA PRO A 249 15.91 -17.51 -0.46
C PRO A 249 14.61 -16.77 -0.81
N TYR A 250 14.18 -16.82 -2.07
CA TYR A 250 12.90 -16.24 -2.48
C TYR A 250 11.72 -16.91 -1.77
N TYR A 251 11.69 -18.24 -1.75
CA TYR A 251 10.61 -19.00 -1.12
C TYR A 251 10.62 -18.87 0.40
N ASP A 252 11.81 -18.84 1.01
CA ASP A 252 11.93 -18.57 2.44
C ASP A 252 11.40 -17.17 2.79
N TYR A 253 11.75 -16.16 1.99
CA TYR A 253 11.21 -14.81 2.17
C TYR A 253 9.69 -14.76 1.96
N ALA A 254 9.18 -15.40 0.90
CA ALA A 254 7.75 -15.42 0.59
C ALA A 254 6.90 -16.14 1.65
N ILE A 255 7.41 -17.20 2.26
CA ILE A 255 6.68 -18.03 3.24
C ILE A 255 6.88 -17.51 4.68
N ASN A 256 8.11 -17.14 5.04
CA ASN A 256 8.53 -16.87 6.42
C ASN A 256 8.89 -15.40 6.68
N GLY A 257 8.87 -14.52 5.67
CA GLY A 257 9.31 -13.13 5.82
C GLY A 257 10.82 -12.99 6.00
N GLY A 258 11.60 -14.01 5.62
CA GLY A 258 13.07 -13.98 5.71
C GLY A 258 13.64 -14.38 7.07
N HIS A 259 12.85 -15.03 7.92
CA HIS A 259 13.33 -15.62 9.18
C HIS A 259 13.95 -17.01 8.96
N SER A 260 15.10 -17.06 8.30
CA SER A 260 15.96 -18.25 8.29
C SER A 260 16.77 -18.34 9.59
N PRO A 261 16.84 -19.50 10.29
CA PRO A 261 17.59 -19.67 11.54
C PRO A 261 19.13 -19.55 11.44
N GLY A 262 19.67 -19.26 10.26
CA GLY A 262 21.12 -19.28 9.97
C GLY A 262 21.74 -17.93 9.60
N LEU A 263 20.98 -16.83 9.64
CA LEU A 263 21.43 -15.47 9.28
C LEU A 263 21.17 -14.44 10.39
N SER A 264 20.98 -14.91 11.63
CA SER A 264 20.68 -14.13 12.83
C SER A 264 21.84 -13.27 13.38
N ASP A 265 23.00 -13.23 12.71
CA ASP A 265 24.18 -12.51 13.20
C ASP A 265 24.40 -11.11 12.60
N LEU A 266 23.46 -10.58 11.81
CA LEU A 266 23.44 -9.16 11.45
C LEU A 266 22.41 -8.40 12.28
N HIS A 267 22.79 -8.17 13.54
CA HIS A 267 22.10 -7.30 14.48
C HIS A 267 22.01 -5.85 13.96
N VAL A 268 20.80 -5.43 13.57
CA VAL A 268 20.39 -4.02 13.67
C VAL A 268 18.97 -3.94 14.23
N GLY A 269 18.87 -3.66 15.54
CA GLY A 269 17.80 -2.81 16.08
C GLY A 269 16.45 -3.45 16.42
N HIS A 270 16.44 -4.55 17.16
CA HIS A 270 15.24 -5.09 17.79
C HIS A 270 14.91 -4.31 19.07
N GLN A 271 13.88 -3.45 19.07
CA GLN A 271 13.08 -3.07 20.24
C GLN A 271 12.13 -1.92 19.86
N GLN A 272 10.82 -2.21 19.80
CA GLN A 272 9.70 -1.38 20.29
C GLN A 272 8.41 -1.68 19.51
N THR A 273 7.88 -2.90 19.71
CA THR A 273 6.66 -3.41 19.07
C THR A 273 6.17 -4.68 19.78
N ARG A 274 5.68 -4.53 21.01
CA ARG A 274 5.11 -5.66 21.79
C ARG A 274 3.74 -5.36 22.43
N GLY A 275 3.10 -4.24 22.07
CA GLY A 275 2.02 -3.66 22.87
C GLY A 275 0.59 -3.99 22.49
N LEU A 276 0.11 -3.62 21.29
CA LEU A 276 -1.30 -3.23 21.17
C LEU A 276 -2.16 -3.93 20.11
N LEU A 277 -1.67 -5.02 19.53
CA LEU A 277 -2.49 -6.00 18.79
C LEU A 277 -2.66 -7.32 19.57
N ALA A 278 -2.11 -7.40 20.79
CA ALA A 278 -2.28 -8.54 21.68
C ALA A 278 -3.71 -8.68 22.21
N GLU A 279 -4.53 -7.62 22.21
CA GLU A 279 -5.87 -7.62 22.80
C GLU A 279 -7.04 -7.84 21.82
N ILE A 280 -6.87 -7.65 20.51
CA ILE A 280 -8.00 -7.88 19.56
C ILE A 280 -8.03 -9.34 19.04
N CYS A 281 -6.92 -10.07 19.19
CA CYS A 281 -6.82 -11.49 18.81
C CYS A 281 -7.16 -12.47 19.96
N LEU A 282 -7.76 -12.01 21.08
CA LEU A 282 -8.05 -12.80 22.28
C LEU A 282 -8.79 -14.12 21.98
N GLN A 283 -8.03 -15.20 21.79
CA GLN A 283 -7.83 -16.32 22.73
C GLN A 283 -6.91 -17.36 22.06
N PRO A 284 -5.98 -17.99 22.79
CA PRO A 284 -4.93 -18.82 22.23
C PRO A 284 -5.50 -20.19 21.85
N LYS A 285 -5.41 -20.58 20.58
CA LYS A 285 -5.35 -21.99 20.23
C LYS A 285 -4.16 -22.24 19.30
N PRO A 286 -3.27 -23.18 19.64
CA PRO A 286 -2.14 -23.52 18.79
C PRO A 286 -2.66 -24.20 17.52
N GLY A 287 -2.17 -23.74 16.37
CA GLY A 287 -2.50 -24.29 15.06
C GLY A 287 -1.49 -23.84 14.01
N PRO A 288 -1.44 -24.50 12.84
CA PRO A 288 -0.35 -24.39 11.85
C PRO A 288 -0.23 -23.05 11.11
N PHE A 289 -0.96 -22.01 11.55
CA PHE A 289 -1.02 -20.68 10.92
C PHE A 289 -0.23 -19.60 11.69
N ALA A 290 0.68 -19.99 12.57
CA ALA A 290 1.48 -19.06 13.38
C ALA A 290 2.39 -18.15 12.55
N THR A 291 2.88 -18.63 11.40
CA THR A 291 3.87 -17.94 10.56
C THR A 291 3.26 -16.83 9.70
N PHE A 292 2.03 -17.02 9.21
CA PHE A 292 1.28 -16.00 8.44
C PHE A 292 0.99 -14.72 9.27
N ARG A 293 0.98 -14.88 10.60
CA ARG A 293 0.76 -13.80 11.58
C ARG A 293 1.96 -12.84 11.65
N HIS A 294 3.16 -13.27 11.26
CA HIS A 294 4.40 -12.47 11.35
C HIS A 294 4.59 -11.52 10.15
N CYS A 295 4.36 -11.99 8.92
CA CYS A 295 4.49 -11.15 7.71
C CYS A 295 3.45 -10.02 7.64
N CYS A 296 2.20 -10.27 8.04
CA CYS A 296 1.19 -9.21 8.10
C CYS A 296 1.46 -8.20 9.23
N TRP A 297 2.21 -8.62 10.26
CA TRP A 297 2.53 -7.81 11.43
C TRP A 297 3.68 -6.82 11.15
N GLU A 298 4.77 -7.27 10.52
CA GLU A 298 5.93 -6.43 10.17
C GLU A 298 5.58 -5.24 9.27
N PHE A 299 4.58 -5.41 8.39
CA PHE A 299 4.11 -4.32 7.51
C PHE A 299 3.23 -3.28 8.24
N MET A 300 2.60 -3.63 9.36
CA MET A 300 1.72 -2.72 10.12
C MET A 300 2.45 -1.93 11.23
N GLU A 301 3.67 -2.32 11.63
CA GLU A 301 4.47 -1.65 12.67
C GLU A 301 4.82 -0.17 12.36
N GLY A 302 4.66 0.28 11.11
CA GLY A 302 4.99 1.65 10.70
C GLY A 302 4.04 2.76 11.20
N LYS A 303 2.80 2.45 11.64
CA LYS A 303 1.82 3.50 12.03
C LYS A 303 1.50 3.62 13.52
N GLU A 304 1.73 2.59 14.34
CA GLU A 304 1.40 2.67 15.78
C GLU A 304 2.21 3.76 16.52
N ARG A 305 3.38 4.17 16.00
CA ARG A 305 4.22 5.19 16.64
C ARG A 305 3.76 6.64 16.45
N GLN A 306 2.75 6.91 15.62
CA GLN A 306 2.21 8.27 15.45
C GLN A 306 0.98 8.56 16.31
N PHE A 307 0.26 7.54 16.77
CA PHE A 307 -0.95 7.74 17.56
C PHE A 307 -0.71 7.63 19.08
N ALA A 308 0.42 7.09 19.53
CA ALA A 308 0.73 6.98 20.96
C ALA A 308 1.40 8.25 21.56
N ALA A 309 1.41 9.38 20.85
CA ALA A 309 2.04 10.63 21.30
C ALA A 309 1.13 11.88 21.16
N GLU A 310 -0.16 11.68 20.86
CA GLU A 310 -1.23 12.69 20.88
C GLU A 310 -2.40 12.15 21.72
#